data_AF-A0A7C7NBB6-F1
#
_entry.id   AF-A0A7C7NBB6-F1
#
_cell.length_a   1.000
_cell.length_b   1.000
_cell.length_c   1.000
_cell.angle_alpha   90.00
_cell.angle_beta   90.00
_cell.angle_gamma   90.00
#
_symmetry.space_group_name_H-M   'P 1'
#
loop_
_entity.id
_entity.type
_entity.pdbx_description
1 polymer ?
#
loop_
_entity_poly.entity_id
_entity_poly.type
_entity_poly.pdbx_seq_one_letter_code
_entity_poly.pdbx_strand_id
1 'polypeptide(L)'
;MSGETFSNTNQTSFDSERSFGDFLKWRVTRKEPKTVQIETSDQWKQLGEQSKNYAVWIGHSTYLLNNGDLTILTDPVFSKRASPFSWAGPKRLIAPAISLEELPDIDVITVSHNHY
;
A
#
# COMPACT_ATOMS: atom_id res chain seq x y z
N MET A 1 -41.69 3.44 4.75
CA MET A 1 -40.74 2.36 4.41
C MET A 1 -40.03 2.01 5.70
N SER A 2 -40.25 0.79 6.19
CA SER A 2 -39.75 0.31 7.48
C SER A 2 -38.22 0.33 7.50
N GLY A 3 -37.63 0.87 8.56
CA GLY A 3 -36.19 0.80 8.79
C GLY A 3 -35.79 -0.65 9.06
N GLU A 4 -35.39 -1.36 8.02
CA GLU A 4 -34.80 -2.68 8.16
C GLU A 4 -33.44 -2.53 8.85
N THR A 5 -33.26 -3.28 9.95
CA THR A 5 -31.96 -3.39 10.59
C THR A 5 -31.13 -4.33 9.73
N PHE A 6 -30.08 -3.81 9.11
CA PHE A 6 -29.13 -4.62 8.37
C PHE A 6 -28.41 -5.57 9.34
N SER A 7 -28.67 -6.88 9.23
CA SER A 7 -27.87 -7.91 9.87
C SER A 7 -26.85 -8.42 8.87
N ASN A 8 -25.56 -8.31 9.20
CA ASN A 8 -24.49 -8.79 8.34
C ASN A 8 -24.66 -10.30 8.10
N THR A 9 -25.05 -10.70 6.89
CA THR A 9 -25.23 -12.11 6.49
C THR A 9 -23.93 -12.78 6.07
N ASN A 10 -22.85 -12.02 5.87
CA ASN A 10 -21.53 -12.61 5.93
C ASN A 10 -21.30 -12.97 7.38
N GLN A 11 -21.34 -14.27 7.70
CA GLN A 11 -20.53 -14.78 8.81
C GLN A 11 -19.21 -14.04 8.71
N THR A 12 -18.97 -13.25 9.74
CA THR A 12 -17.79 -12.44 9.91
C THR A 12 -16.58 -13.19 9.37
N SER A 13 -15.74 -12.52 8.58
CA SER A 13 -14.39 -13.00 8.21
C SER A 13 -13.46 -13.23 9.43
N PHE A 14 -14.04 -13.29 10.63
CA PHE A 14 -13.49 -13.71 11.91
C PHE A 14 -13.73 -15.21 12.21
N ASP A 15 -14.37 -15.98 11.33
CA ASP A 15 -14.25 -17.45 11.33
C ASP A 15 -12.90 -17.88 10.72
N SER A 16 -11.82 -17.14 11.02
CA SER A 16 -10.51 -17.73 10.85
C SER A 16 -10.39 -18.80 11.95
N GLU A 17 -10.49 -20.07 11.58
CA GLU A 17 -10.14 -21.23 12.42
C GLU A 17 -8.66 -21.21 12.90
N ARG A 18 -7.97 -20.08 12.79
CA ARG A 18 -6.58 -19.87 13.15
C ARG A 18 -6.53 -19.27 14.54
N SER A 19 -6.05 -20.05 15.49
CA SER A 19 -5.85 -19.60 16.86
C SER A 19 -4.66 -18.62 16.96
N PHE A 20 -4.56 -17.91 18.08
CA PHE A 20 -3.34 -17.16 18.43
C PHE A 20 -2.10 -18.06 18.43
N GLY A 21 -2.25 -19.34 18.78
CA GLY A 21 -1.20 -20.34 18.70
C GLY A 21 -0.74 -20.59 17.25
N ASP A 22 -1.67 -20.64 16.30
CA ASP A 22 -1.35 -20.77 14.87
C ASP A 22 -0.62 -19.54 14.34
N PHE A 23 -1.00 -18.35 14.81
CA PHE A 23 -0.28 -17.11 14.50
C PHE A 23 1.15 -17.14 15.06
N LEU A 24 1.35 -17.54 16.31
CA LEU A 24 2.68 -17.63 16.92
C LEU A 24 3.54 -18.68 16.22
N LYS A 25 2.97 -19.87 15.95
CA LYS A 25 3.62 -20.95 15.22
C LYS A 25 4.05 -20.46 13.84
N TRP A 26 3.15 -19.85 13.06
CA TRP A 26 3.49 -19.24 11.78
C TRP A 26 4.62 -18.22 11.91
N ARG A 27 4.56 -17.32 12.89
CA ARG A 27 5.57 -16.28 13.07
C ARG A 27 6.97 -16.85 13.35
N VAL A 28 7.05 -17.97 14.07
CA VAL A 28 8.31 -18.65 14.41
C VAL A 28 8.80 -19.56 13.28
N THR A 29 7.89 -20.27 12.61
CA THR A 29 8.24 -21.27 11.59
C THR A 29 8.27 -20.71 10.17
N ARG A 30 7.83 -19.46 9.95
CA ARG A 30 7.85 -18.86 8.61
C ARG A 30 9.27 -18.84 8.09
N LYS A 31 9.44 -19.32 6.87
CA LYS A 31 10.69 -19.12 6.13
C LYS A 31 10.75 -17.64 5.77
N GLU A 32 11.73 -16.92 6.32
CA GLU A 32 11.90 -15.53 5.95
C GLU A 32 12.19 -15.45 4.44
N PRO A 33 11.45 -14.62 3.69
CA PRO A 33 11.75 -14.43 2.29
C PRO A 33 13.17 -13.88 2.20
N LYS A 34 13.99 -14.46 1.32
CA LYS A 34 15.27 -13.85 0.97
C LYS A 34 14.94 -12.49 0.37
N THR A 35 15.38 -11.42 1.02
CA THR A 35 15.29 -10.07 0.50
C THR A 35 16.16 -9.99 -0.74
N VAL A 36 15.54 -10.22 -1.90
CA VAL A 36 16.08 -9.79 -3.18
C VAL A 36 15.91 -8.28 -3.22
N GLN A 37 17.02 -7.56 -3.33
CA GLN A 37 16.95 -6.13 -3.57
C GLN A 37 16.27 -5.94 -4.93
N ILE A 38 15.17 -5.20 -4.93
CA ILE A 38 14.60 -4.72 -6.19
C ILE A 38 15.44 -3.52 -6.57
N GLU A 39 16.02 -3.55 -7.76
CA GLU A 39 16.74 -2.39 -8.29
C GLU A 39 15.73 -1.25 -8.49
N THR A 40 15.98 -0.14 -7.80
CA THR A 40 15.19 1.08 -7.97
C THR A 40 15.72 1.86 -9.17
N SER A 41 14.82 2.37 -10.00
CA SER A 41 15.18 3.20 -11.15
C SER A 41 14.99 4.68 -10.83
N ASP A 42 15.95 5.50 -11.24
CA ASP A 42 15.89 6.96 -11.16
C ASP A 42 15.27 7.60 -12.43
N GLN A 43 14.74 6.80 -13.36
CA GLN A 43 14.15 7.30 -14.62
C GLN A 43 13.00 8.28 -14.38
N TRP A 44 12.29 8.16 -13.26
CA TRP A 44 11.21 9.08 -12.91
C TRP A 44 11.70 10.53 -12.74
N LYS A 45 12.98 10.75 -12.41
CA LYS A 45 13.58 12.10 -12.30
C LYS A 45 13.69 12.82 -13.64
N GLN A 46 13.54 12.09 -14.76
CA GLN A 46 13.49 12.66 -16.10
C GLN A 46 12.09 13.16 -16.47
N LEU A 47 11.07 12.84 -15.66
CA LEU A 47 9.73 13.37 -15.82
C LEU A 47 9.73 14.84 -15.39
N GLY A 48 9.18 15.70 -16.25
CA GLY A 48 8.98 17.12 -15.96
C GLY A 48 7.52 17.51 -16.11
N GLU A 49 7.22 18.80 -15.99
CA GLU A 49 5.85 19.34 -16.09
C GLU A 49 5.14 18.98 -17.42
N GLN A 50 5.91 18.79 -18.49
CA GLN A 50 5.38 18.45 -19.81
C GLN A 50 5.22 16.95 -20.04
N SER A 51 5.71 16.11 -19.12
CA SER A 51 5.59 14.66 -19.23
C SER A 51 4.14 14.22 -19.02
N LYS A 52 3.65 13.36 -19.91
CA LYS A 52 2.27 12.86 -19.90
C LYS A 52 2.27 11.34 -20.13
N ASN A 53 1.19 10.68 -19.75
CA ASN A 53 0.98 9.25 -20.01
C ASN A 53 2.08 8.37 -19.42
N TYR A 54 2.35 8.54 -18.13
CA TYR A 54 3.36 7.76 -17.42
C TYR A 54 2.77 7.06 -16.20
N ALA A 55 3.46 6.00 -15.77
CA ALA A 55 3.20 5.30 -14.54
C ALA A 55 4.53 5.05 -13.83
N VAL A 56 4.63 5.47 -12.57
CA VAL A 56 5.77 5.19 -11.71
C VAL A 56 5.31 4.35 -10.54
N TRP A 57 5.96 3.21 -10.35
CA TRP A 57 5.77 2.41 -9.15
C TRP A 57 6.61 2.98 -8.01
N ILE A 58 5.95 3.54 -6.99
CA ILE A 58 6.61 4.10 -5.81
C ILE A 58 6.93 2.97 -4.81
N GLY A 59 6.07 1.96 -4.73
CA GLY A 59 6.25 0.78 -3.87
C GLY A 59 4.93 0.31 -3.25
N HIS A 60 4.85 -0.96 -2.86
CA HIS A 60 3.60 -1.59 -2.42
C HIS A 60 2.51 -1.45 -3.50
N SER A 61 1.29 -1.04 -3.16
CA SER A 61 0.21 -0.66 -4.09
C SER A 61 0.22 0.82 -4.46
N THR A 62 1.27 1.57 -4.11
CA THR A 62 1.41 2.99 -4.43
C THR A 62 2.01 3.20 -5.83
N TYR A 63 1.19 3.76 -6.72
CA TYR A 63 1.58 4.20 -8.06
C TYR A 63 1.29 5.68 -8.22
N LEU A 64 2.22 6.38 -8.87
CA LEU A 64 1.99 7.70 -9.42
C LEU A 64 1.66 7.54 -10.90
N LEU A 65 0.45 7.94 -11.29
CA LEU A 65 -0.05 7.84 -12.65
C LEU A 65 -0.32 9.24 -13.19
N ASN A 66 0.02 9.48 -14.44
CA ASN A 66 -0.44 10.67 -15.15
C ASN A 66 -1.03 10.22 -16.49
N ASN A 67 -2.30 10.57 -16.74
CA ASN A 67 -3.01 10.19 -17.97
C ASN A 67 -3.05 11.33 -19.01
N GLY A 68 -2.20 12.36 -18.84
CA GLY A 68 -2.15 13.54 -19.69
C GLY A 68 -3.01 14.72 -19.23
N ASP A 69 -4.00 14.45 -18.38
CA ASP A 69 -4.94 15.45 -17.85
C ASP A 69 -4.91 15.52 -16.31
N LEU A 70 -4.82 14.36 -15.65
CA LEU A 70 -4.79 14.23 -14.19
C LEU A 70 -3.55 13.47 -13.73
N THR A 71 -3.01 13.91 -12.60
CA THR A 71 -2.01 13.19 -11.81
C THR A 71 -2.69 12.49 -10.64
N ILE A 72 -2.57 11.17 -10.60
CA ILE A 72 -3.30 10.28 -9.69
C ILE A 72 -2.30 9.52 -8.83
N LEU A 73 -2.54 9.49 -7.51
CA LEU A 73 -1.77 8.70 -6.56
C LEU A 73 -2.64 7.58 -5.96
N THR A 74 -2.21 6.32 -6.09
CA THR A 74 -2.97 5.17 -5.58
C THR A 74 -2.48 4.74 -4.21
N ASP A 75 -3.39 4.33 -3.31
CA ASP A 75 -3.13 3.69 -2.01
C ASP A 75 -1.82 4.16 -1.34
N PRO A 76 -1.70 5.45 -0.98
CA PRO A 76 -0.42 6.04 -0.61
C PRO A 76 0.08 5.50 0.73
N VAL A 77 1.16 4.71 0.68
CA VAL A 77 1.89 4.27 1.87
C VAL A 77 3.29 4.86 1.80
N PHE A 78 3.63 5.78 2.70
CA PHE A 78 4.98 6.36 2.80
C PHE A 78 5.67 6.04 4.14
N SER A 79 4.92 5.45 5.08
CA SER A 79 5.41 5.09 6.40
C SER A 79 6.47 3.98 6.36
N LYS A 80 7.26 3.89 7.44
CA LYS A 80 8.22 2.80 7.64
C LYS A 80 7.53 1.45 7.94
N ARG A 81 6.26 1.49 8.36
CA ARG A 81 5.48 0.31 8.75
C ARG A 81 4.03 0.43 8.27
N ALA A 82 3.53 -0.69 7.77
CA ALA A 82 2.13 -0.96 7.50
C ALA A 82 1.44 -1.30 8.83
N SER A 83 1.20 -0.30 9.68
CA SER A 83 0.70 -0.52 11.05
C SER A 83 0.14 0.74 11.66
N PRO A 84 -0.88 0.65 12.54
CA PRO A 84 -1.31 1.77 13.37
C PRO A 84 -0.28 2.13 14.46
N PHE A 85 0.69 1.24 14.74
CA PHE A 85 1.75 1.47 15.73
C PHE A 85 3.12 1.70 15.07
N SER A 86 3.89 2.65 15.59
CA SER A 86 5.24 2.96 15.07
C SER A 86 6.28 1.87 15.33
N TRP A 87 6.08 1.06 16.37
CA TRP A 87 7.03 0.06 16.86
C TRP A 87 6.67 -1.39 16.52
N ALA A 88 5.41 -1.67 16.17
CA ALA A 88 4.91 -3.00 15.85
C ALA A 88 4.36 -3.09 14.42
N GLY A 89 4.27 -4.31 13.88
CA GLY A 89 3.68 -4.59 12.57
C GLY A 89 4.69 -4.70 11.42
N PRO A 90 4.24 -5.04 10.20
CA PRO A 90 5.12 -5.22 9.04
C PRO A 90 5.98 -3.99 8.75
N LYS A 91 7.30 -4.17 8.69
CA LYS A 91 8.25 -3.14 8.27
C LYS A 91 8.37 -3.16 6.76
N ARG A 92 8.38 -1.96 6.16
CA ARG A 92 8.73 -1.78 4.76
C ARG A 92 10.15 -2.32 4.50
N LEU A 93 10.30 -3.08 3.41
CA LEU A 93 11.58 -3.69 3.01
C LEU A 93 12.43 -2.77 2.15
N ILE A 94 11.79 -1.97 1.28
CA ILE A 94 12.44 -1.11 0.29
C ILE A 94 11.89 0.31 0.48
N ALA A 95 12.75 1.32 0.46
CA ALA A 95 12.32 2.71 0.53
C ALA A 95 11.39 3.06 -0.65
N PRO A 96 10.44 4.00 -0.48
CA PRO A 96 9.64 4.44 -1.60
C PRO A 96 10.54 5.06 -2.69
N ALA A 97 10.25 4.80 -3.96
CA ALA A 97 11.06 5.24 -5.09
C ALA A 97 11.09 6.78 -5.25
N ILE A 98 10.03 7.44 -4.78
CA ILE A 98 9.89 8.90 -4.70
C ILE A 98 9.55 9.24 -3.25
N SER A 99 10.24 10.22 -2.66
CA SER A 99 9.88 10.71 -1.33
C SER A 99 8.57 11.52 -1.37
N LEU A 100 7.93 11.73 -0.22
CA LEU A 100 6.67 12.47 -0.18
C LEU A 100 6.87 13.93 -0.62
N GLU A 101 8.04 14.48 -0.33
CA GLU A 101 8.45 15.85 -0.63
C GLU A 101 8.80 16.07 -2.11
N GLU A 102 9.10 14.99 -2.84
CA GLU A 102 9.43 15.00 -4.28
C GLU A 102 8.23 14.67 -5.17
N LEU A 103 7.05 14.44 -4.59
CA LEU A 103 5.85 14.21 -5.38
C LEU A 103 5.48 15.47 -6.17
N PRO A 104 5.04 15.32 -7.45
CA PRO A 104 4.41 16.42 -8.16
C PRO A 104 3.05 16.74 -7.54
N ASP A 105 2.42 17.82 -8.04
CA ASP A 105 1.04 18.13 -7.67
C ASP A 105 0.11 16.95 -8.03
N ILE A 106 -0.68 16.52 -7.05
CA ILE A 106 -1.61 15.40 -7.16
C ILE A 106 -3.03 15.94 -7.25
N ASP A 107 -3.72 15.60 -8.33
CA ASP A 107 -5.13 15.98 -8.52
C ASP A 107 -6.08 15.03 -7.78
N VAL A 108 -5.75 13.73 -7.77
CA VAL A 108 -6.61 12.68 -7.23
C VAL A 108 -5.82 11.67 -6.41
N ILE A 109 -6.34 11.33 -5.24
CA ILE A 109 -5.87 10.19 -4.44
C ILE A 109 -6.96 9.11 -4.45
N THR A 110 -6.58 7.89 -4.80
CA THR A 110 -7.50 6.75 -4.74
C THR A 110 -7.16 5.84 -3.58
N VAL A 111 -8.17 5.41 -2.83
CA VAL A 111 -8.05 4.43 -1.76
C VAL A 111 -8.93 3.24 -2.10
N SER A 112 -8.31 2.09 -2.36
CA SER A 112 -9.02 0.88 -2.75
C SER A 112 -9.74 0.23 -1.57
N HIS A 113 -9.13 0.25 -0.38
CA HIS A 113 -9.67 -0.32 0.86
C HIS A 113 -8.93 0.21 2.10
N ASN A 114 -9.34 -0.21 3.31
CA ASN A 114 -8.88 0.34 4.59
C ASN A 114 -7.91 -0.57 5.38
N HIS A 115 -7.01 -1.28 4.69
CA HIS A 115 -5.96 -2.07 5.35
C HIS A 115 -4.64 -1.30 5.44
N TYR A 116 -3.85 -1.68 6.45
CA TYR A 116 -2.47 -1.24 6.61
C TYR A 116 -1.52 -2.22 5.93
#